data_AF-A0A2X3GMS2-F1
#
_entry.id   AF-A0A2X3GMS2-F1
#
_cell.length_a   1.000
_cell.length_b   1.000
_cell.length_c   1.000
_cell.angle_alpha   90.00
_cell.angle_beta   90.00
_cell.angle_gamma   90.00
#
_symmetry.space_group_name_H-M   'P 1'
#
loop_
_entity.id
_entity.type
_entity.pdbx_description
1 polymer ?
#
loop_
_entity_poly.entity_id
_entity_poly.type
_entity_poly.pdbx_seq_one_letter_code
_entity_poly.pdbx_strand_id
1 'polypeptide(L)'
;MSEINNTTKTKETIFAYDNQIIDIQELESKNIDTIYSQIYLCGIELTGGTESNNPLSQYFFGELDSNFNIGLDETQPTYHFSPKDKENNLGTLTIFLNSCTLTLLNYSLQDSSLNIKLTLTNKESKEKQQQAKDKTKQQTQPEQLKPLSTAMLHPILEDNEIKCPHNGVVQLKSNLGKSITDKNIPFILESDLLNSPIIGCTNNIAGVPTPCTQVAFILPSARALKKHNGDYPIMQDLVSSGVFSDKGFPLICTPKPNSYKINAPSPTHTKNIDKEALKTQIEFHKPILRLHYKIYPSQKDNLPIYRIKLDDSIIESNNDTPLDALNIDIAKDTKTLDTGTLNDSSLDSNLQDILSKIYSSLKQTYAKDYLYQYLSLQLDSNALILILLIPQKIPKLFKEPYKDYEHKDYGIGKYNYLYEYCTFTTLKIADSMQAGLDSYPSNATILTLQTPYKAQRLELQLASGLDSVIESDREQTQQIIDSLLTLQVVNGGYRQKYYGFGEEKIEEHTKIS
;
A
#
# COMPACT_ATOMS: atom_id res chain seq x y z
N MET A 1 -42.43 9.76 -13.49
CA MET A 1 -42.52 8.31 -13.20
C MET A 1 -41.12 7.76 -13.31
N SER A 2 -40.51 7.46 -12.17
CA SER A 2 -39.19 6.83 -12.09
C SER A 2 -39.35 5.33 -12.31
N GLU A 3 -38.77 4.80 -13.39
CA GLU A 3 -38.61 3.36 -13.57
C GLU A 3 -37.61 2.84 -12.53
N ILE A 4 -38.13 2.05 -11.58
CA ILE A 4 -37.32 1.23 -10.69
C ILE A 4 -36.90 0.03 -11.52
N ASN A 5 -35.66 0.03 -12.03
CA ASN A 5 -35.05 -1.18 -12.57
C ASN A 5 -34.76 -2.14 -11.40
N ASN A 6 -35.75 -2.96 -11.06
CA ASN A 6 -35.52 -4.20 -10.33
C ASN A 6 -34.77 -5.15 -11.29
N THR A 7 -33.45 -5.18 -11.22
CA THR A 7 -32.66 -6.26 -11.83
C THR A 7 -32.98 -7.55 -11.08
N THR A 8 -33.88 -8.36 -11.63
CA THR A 8 -34.11 -9.73 -11.16
C THR A 8 -32.85 -10.56 -11.39
N LYS A 9 -32.26 -11.09 -10.31
CA LYS A 9 -31.16 -12.06 -10.40
C LYS A 9 -31.65 -13.34 -11.07
N THR A 10 -30.78 -13.98 -11.85
CA THR A 10 -31.08 -15.23 -12.55
C THR A 10 -30.61 -16.42 -11.71
N LYS A 11 -31.50 -17.37 -11.42
CA LYS A 11 -31.13 -18.65 -10.80
C LYS A 11 -30.55 -19.58 -11.86
N GLU A 12 -29.37 -20.12 -11.60
CA GLU A 12 -28.63 -20.97 -12.54
C GLU A 12 -28.32 -22.36 -11.96
N THR A 13 -28.04 -23.31 -12.85
CA THR A 13 -27.42 -24.60 -12.51
C THR A 13 -26.03 -24.63 -13.11
N ILE A 14 -25.02 -24.68 -12.26
CA ILE A 14 -23.61 -24.56 -12.64
C ILE A 14 -22.98 -25.95 -12.68
N PHE A 15 -22.30 -26.28 -13.77
CA PHE A 15 -21.54 -27.53 -13.90
C PHE A 15 -20.05 -27.21 -13.87
N ALA A 16 -19.39 -27.64 -12.79
CA ALA A 16 -17.97 -27.52 -12.59
C ALA A 16 -17.24 -28.80 -12.99
N TYR A 17 -16.04 -28.60 -13.55
CA TYR A 17 -15.13 -29.66 -13.97
C TYR A 17 -13.92 -29.72 -13.02
N ASP A 18 -13.13 -30.77 -13.15
CA ASP A 18 -11.92 -30.96 -12.36
C ASP A 18 -10.94 -29.77 -12.48
N ASN A 19 -10.33 -29.41 -11.35
CA ASN A 19 -9.40 -28.31 -11.13
C ASN A 19 -9.94 -26.92 -11.49
N GLN A 20 -11.26 -26.75 -11.55
CA GLN A 20 -11.84 -25.44 -11.78
C GLN A 20 -11.82 -24.55 -10.53
N ILE A 21 -11.72 -23.26 -10.79
CA ILE A 21 -11.80 -22.19 -9.79
C ILE A 21 -12.97 -21.30 -10.18
N ILE A 22 -13.92 -21.11 -9.27
CA ILE A 22 -15.09 -20.27 -9.47
C ILE A 22 -15.12 -19.21 -8.39
N ASP A 23 -15.20 -17.94 -8.79
CA ASP A 23 -15.39 -16.83 -7.87
C ASP A 23 -16.90 -16.50 -7.75
N ILE A 24 -17.44 -16.63 -6.54
CA ILE A 24 -18.84 -16.31 -6.25
C ILE A 24 -19.15 -14.85 -6.60
N GLN A 25 -18.22 -13.92 -6.39
CA GLN A 25 -18.42 -12.50 -6.71
C GLN A 25 -18.49 -12.26 -8.22
N GLU A 26 -17.75 -13.03 -9.02
CA GLU A 26 -17.84 -12.96 -10.48
C GLU A 26 -19.23 -13.41 -10.97
N LEU A 27 -19.80 -14.45 -10.36
CA LEU A 27 -21.17 -14.90 -10.64
C LEU A 27 -22.20 -13.80 -10.30
N GLU A 28 -22.05 -13.16 -9.13
CA GLU A 28 -22.93 -12.05 -8.73
C GLU A 28 -22.84 -10.87 -9.69
N SER A 29 -21.65 -10.54 -10.18
CA SER A 29 -21.44 -9.47 -11.17
C SER A 29 -22.14 -9.76 -12.51
N LYS A 30 -22.39 -11.04 -12.81
CA LYS A 30 -23.16 -11.51 -13.97
C LYS A 30 -24.67 -11.61 -13.68
N ASN A 31 -25.14 -11.03 -12.57
CA ASN A 31 -26.52 -11.09 -12.07
C ASN A 31 -27.01 -12.51 -11.75
N ILE A 32 -26.12 -13.46 -11.45
CA ILE A 32 -26.51 -14.80 -11.02
C ILE A 32 -26.90 -14.77 -9.53
N ASP A 33 -27.99 -15.45 -9.19
CA ASP A 33 -28.44 -15.61 -7.81
C ASP A 33 -27.60 -16.68 -7.10
N THR A 34 -26.50 -16.26 -6.49
CA THR A 34 -25.57 -17.13 -5.78
C THR A 34 -26.13 -17.73 -4.49
N ILE A 35 -27.33 -17.35 -4.03
CA ILE A 35 -27.95 -17.97 -2.84
C ILE A 35 -28.79 -19.17 -3.26
N TYR A 36 -29.52 -19.05 -4.36
CA TYR A 36 -30.48 -20.07 -4.79
C TYR A 36 -30.05 -20.91 -6.01
N SER A 37 -28.94 -20.56 -6.65
CA SER A 37 -28.32 -21.36 -7.71
C SER A 37 -27.65 -22.62 -7.15
N GLN A 38 -27.59 -23.68 -7.97
CA GLN A 38 -26.99 -24.97 -7.60
C GLN A 38 -25.70 -25.20 -8.38
N ILE A 39 -24.82 -26.03 -7.83
CA ILE A 39 -23.57 -26.41 -8.49
C ILE A 39 -23.33 -27.92 -8.41
N TYR A 40 -22.83 -28.47 -9.52
CA TYR A 40 -22.48 -29.87 -9.68
C TYR A 40 -20.98 -29.99 -9.95
N LEU A 41 -20.29 -30.91 -9.29
CA LEU A 41 -18.90 -31.27 -9.59
C LEU A 41 -18.87 -32.70 -10.13
N CYS A 42 -18.29 -32.88 -11.32
CA CYS A 42 -18.15 -34.21 -11.94
C CYS A 42 -19.46 -35.02 -11.96
N GLY A 43 -20.60 -34.34 -12.13
CA GLY A 43 -21.95 -34.93 -12.22
C GLY A 43 -22.70 -35.10 -10.89
N ILE A 44 -22.11 -34.76 -9.74
CA ILE A 44 -22.72 -34.85 -8.42
C ILE A 44 -23.10 -33.46 -7.90
N GLU A 45 -24.33 -33.29 -7.41
CA GLU A 45 -24.79 -32.04 -6.80
C GLU A 45 -24.07 -31.79 -5.47
N LEU A 46 -23.50 -30.59 -5.31
CA LEU A 46 -22.87 -30.19 -4.06
C LEU A 46 -23.93 -29.60 -3.13
N THR A 47 -24.15 -30.25 -1.98
CA THR A 47 -25.17 -29.84 -1.00
C THR A 47 -24.59 -29.40 0.34
N GLY A 48 -23.31 -29.72 0.61
CA GLY A 48 -22.60 -29.39 1.84
C GLY A 48 -22.61 -30.52 2.86
N GLY A 49 -22.34 -30.21 4.13
CA GLY A 49 -22.16 -31.21 5.17
C GLY A 49 -21.95 -30.62 6.57
N THR A 50 -21.79 -31.49 7.55
CA THR A 50 -21.49 -31.12 8.95
C THR A 50 -19.99 -31.16 9.21
N GLU A 51 -19.49 -30.23 10.02
CA GLU A 51 -18.08 -30.14 10.41
C GLU A 51 -17.66 -31.38 11.21
N SER A 52 -16.43 -31.84 10.96
CA SER A 52 -15.83 -32.95 11.69
C SER A 52 -15.71 -32.65 13.18
N ASN A 53 -16.01 -33.66 14.01
CA ASN A 53 -15.85 -33.57 15.45
C ASN A 53 -14.37 -33.69 15.91
N ASN A 54 -13.44 -33.94 14.99
CA ASN A 54 -12.01 -34.02 15.30
C ASN A 54 -11.43 -32.60 15.49
N PRO A 55 -10.85 -32.27 16.67
CA PRO A 55 -10.27 -30.95 16.92
C PRO A 55 -9.07 -30.59 16.01
N LEU A 56 -8.43 -31.58 15.37
CA LEU A 56 -7.35 -31.37 14.39
C LEU A 56 -7.87 -31.14 12.95
N SER A 57 -9.19 -31.20 12.73
CA SER A 57 -9.84 -31.07 11.42
C SER A 57 -10.87 -29.94 11.42
N GLN A 58 -10.48 -28.78 11.96
CA GLN A 58 -11.33 -27.57 11.94
C GLN A 58 -11.70 -27.20 10.51
N TYR A 59 -12.96 -26.80 10.28
CA TYR A 59 -13.47 -26.41 8.96
C TYR A 59 -13.39 -27.48 7.86
N PHE A 60 -13.27 -28.75 8.22
CA PHE A 60 -13.53 -29.88 7.32
C PHE A 60 -14.96 -30.38 7.52
N PHE A 61 -15.69 -30.61 6.43
CA PHE A 61 -17.08 -31.05 6.41
C PHE A 61 -17.26 -32.26 5.49
N GLY A 62 -18.06 -33.23 5.91
CA GLY A 62 -18.27 -34.51 5.22
C GLY A 62 -18.03 -35.71 6.13
N GLU A 63 -18.44 -36.90 5.70
CA GLU A 63 -18.19 -38.15 6.43
C GLU A 63 -16.75 -38.61 6.21
N LEU A 64 -16.01 -38.84 7.31
CA LEU A 64 -14.68 -39.45 7.27
C LEU A 64 -14.84 -40.97 7.14
N ASP A 65 -14.02 -41.63 6.32
CA ASP A 65 -14.11 -43.07 6.12
C ASP A 65 -13.79 -43.81 7.43
N SER A 66 -14.80 -44.47 7.98
CA SER A 66 -14.67 -45.28 9.21
C SER A 66 -13.69 -46.46 9.09
N ASN A 67 -13.28 -46.86 7.86
CA ASN A 67 -12.39 -48.00 7.63
C ASN A 67 -10.91 -47.61 7.50
N PHE A 68 -10.59 -46.36 7.14
CA PHE A 68 -9.22 -45.88 7.05
C PHE A 68 -9.01 -44.84 8.14
N ASN A 69 -8.25 -45.18 9.19
CA ASN A 69 -7.95 -44.31 10.34
C ASN A 69 -7.27 -42.95 10.00
N ILE A 70 -7.14 -42.59 8.72
CA ILE A 70 -6.65 -41.30 8.22
C ILE A 70 -7.20 -40.95 6.80
N GLY A 71 -8.24 -41.62 6.29
CA GLY A 71 -8.69 -41.50 4.89
C GLY A 71 -10.06 -40.84 4.70
N LEU A 72 -10.22 -40.08 3.62
CA LEU A 72 -11.49 -39.44 3.20
C LEU A 72 -12.38 -40.47 2.48
N ASP A 73 -13.71 -40.44 2.67
CA ASP A 73 -14.63 -41.21 1.81
C ASP A 73 -14.67 -40.56 0.43
N GLU A 74 -13.98 -41.17 -0.54
CA GLU A 74 -13.84 -40.62 -1.90
C GLU A 74 -15.17 -40.64 -2.69
N THR A 75 -16.18 -41.38 -2.23
CA THR A 75 -17.47 -41.54 -2.94
C THR A 75 -18.44 -40.38 -2.72
N GLN A 76 -18.19 -39.54 -1.70
CA GLN A 76 -18.98 -38.36 -1.38
C GLN A 76 -18.12 -37.10 -1.38
N PRO A 77 -18.70 -35.92 -1.65
CA PRO A 77 -17.93 -34.69 -1.65
C PRO A 77 -17.48 -34.33 -0.24
N THR A 78 -16.18 -34.12 -0.06
CA THR A 78 -15.59 -33.54 1.15
C THR A 78 -15.31 -32.07 0.93
N TYR A 79 -15.54 -31.26 1.95
CA TYR A 79 -15.40 -29.80 1.88
C TYR A 79 -14.37 -29.32 2.91
N HIS A 80 -13.43 -28.50 2.49
CA HIS A 80 -12.51 -27.79 3.36
C HIS A 80 -12.70 -26.28 3.19
N PHE A 81 -13.14 -25.61 4.25
CA PHE A 81 -13.29 -24.17 4.26
C PHE A 81 -12.05 -23.52 4.90
N SER A 82 -11.34 -22.73 4.12
CA SER A 82 -10.25 -21.88 4.62
C SER A 82 -10.78 -20.45 4.76
N PRO A 83 -11.04 -19.96 5.99
CA PRO A 83 -11.47 -18.57 6.21
C PRO A 83 -10.42 -17.60 5.64
N LYS A 84 -10.87 -16.56 4.94
CA LYS A 84 -9.97 -15.55 4.35
C LYS A 84 -9.44 -14.58 5.40
N ASP A 85 -10.25 -14.30 6.44
CA ASP A 85 -9.92 -13.50 7.62
C ASP A 85 -10.71 -13.99 8.85
N LYS A 86 -10.26 -13.66 10.07
CA LYS A 86 -10.99 -13.97 11.33
C LYS A 86 -12.33 -13.22 11.48
N GLU A 87 -12.66 -12.32 10.55
CA GLU A 87 -13.68 -11.27 10.77
C GLU A 87 -14.88 -11.36 9.82
N ASN A 88 -14.76 -12.04 8.68
CA ASN A 88 -15.84 -12.20 7.72
C ASN A 88 -16.08 -13.69 7.44
N ASN A 89 -17.35 -14.13 7.44
CA ASN A 89 -17.76 -15.52 7.14
C ASN A 89 -17.49 -15.94 5.69
N LEU A 90 -16.61 -15.23 4.98
CA LEU A 90 -16.18 -15.46 3.61
C LEU A 90 -14.82 -16.16 3.60
N GLY A 91 -14.68 -17.15 2.74
CA GLY A 91 -13.45 -17.92 2.64
C GLY A 91 -13.34 -18.66 1.32
N THR A 92 -12.26 -19.43 1.21
CA THR A 92 -12.08 -20.35 0.10
C THR A 92 -12.67 -21.69 0.50
N LEU A 93 -13.63 -22.20 -0.28
CA LEU A 93 -14.15 -23.54 -0.11
C LEU A 93 -13.51 -24.46 -1.15
N THR A 94 -12.69 -25.40 -0.70
CA THR A 94 -12.14 -26.45 -1.56
C THR A 94 -12.98 -27.70 -1.40
N ILE A 95 -13.45 -28.25 -2.52
CA ILE A 95 -14.27 -29.47 -2.58
C ILE A 95 -13.46 -30.58 -3.25
N PHE A 96 -13.41 -31.73 -2.60
CA PHE A 96 -12.76 -32.95 -3.09
C PHE A 96 -13.83 -34.02 -3.33
N LEU A 97 -13.86 -34.62 -4.51
CA LEU A 97 -14.79 -35.69 -4.87
C LEU A 97 -14.09 -36.67 -5.84
N ASN A 98 -13.86 -37.92 -5.45
CA ASN A 98 -12.97 -38.84 -6.15
C ASN A 98 -11.60 -38.17 -6.44
N SER A 99 -11.18 -38.16 -7.71
CA SER A 99 -9.99 -37.44 -8.20
C SER A 99 -10.28 -35.99 -8.63
N CYS A 100 -11.52 -35.50 -8.50
CA CYS A 100 -11.90 -34.16 -8.90
C CYS A 100 -11.70 -33.16 -7.76
N THR A 101 -11.12 -32.00 -8.06
CA THR A 101 -11.04 -30.86 -7.13
C THR A 101 -11.74 -29.63 -7.68
N LEU A 102 -12.50 -28.92 -6.84
CA LEU A 102 -13.12 -27.62 -7.16
C LEU A 102 -12.74 -26.61 -6.09
N THR A 103 -12.41 -25.39 -6.51
CA THR A 103 -12.17 -24.27 -5.58
C THR A 103 -13.21 -23.18 -5.80
N LEU A 104 -13.97 -22.87 -4.75
CA LEU A 104 -14.88 -21.72 -4.72
C LEU A 104 -14.24 -20.59 -3.93
N LEU A 105 -13.95 -19.47 -4.60
CA LEU A 105 -13.45 -18.26 -3.96
C LEU A 105 -14.62 -17.41 -3.45
N ASN A 106 -14.41 -16.74 -2.32
CA ASN A 106 -15.42 -15.88 -1.68
C ASN A 106 -16.73 -16.62 -1.33
N TYR A 107 -16.64 -17.89 -0.96
CA TYR A 107 -17.79 -18.67 -0.45
C TYR A 107 -18.21 -18.13 0.92
N SER A 108 -19.51 -17.81 1.08
CA SER A 108 -20.09 -17.38 2.37
C SER A 108 -20.60 -18.58 3.15
N LEU A 109 -19.96 -18.86 4.29
CA LEU A 109 -20.44 -19.84 5.26
C LEU A 109 -21.79 -19.42 5.88
N GLN A 110 -22.05 -18.12 5.94
CA GLN A 110 -23.29 -17.56 6.49
C GLN A 110 -24.44 -17.68 5.50
N ASP A 111 -24.22 -17.32 4.24
CA ASP A 111 -25.27 -17.27 3.22
C ASP A 111 -25.38 -18.58 2.44
N SER A 112 -24.47 -19.54 2.70
CA SER A 112 -24.43 -20.85 2.03
C SER A 112 -24.39 -20.70 0.51
N SER A 113 -23.36 -20.00 0.00
CA SER A 113 -23.24 -19.70 -1.43
C SER A 113 -23.36 -20.96 -2.30
N LEU A 114 -24.04 -20.82 -3.44
CA LEU A 114 -24.45 -21.87 -4.37
C LEU A 114 -25.27 -23.00 -3.73
N ASN A 115 -26.02 -22.65 -2.67
CA ASN A 115 -26.85 -23.57 -1.90
C ASN A 115 -26.08 -24.75 -1.28
N ILE A 116 -24.76 -24.62 -1.11
CA ILE A 116 -23.92 -25.57 -0.37
C ILE A 116 -23.99 -25.19 1.10
N LYS A 117 -24.56 -26.05 1.95
CA LYS A 117 -24.81 -25.75 3.37
C LYS A 117 -23.79 -26.44 4.27
N LEU A 118 -22.96 -25.64 4.92
CA LEU A 118 -21.92 -26.15 5.83
C LEU A 118 -22.29 -25.82 7.28
N THR A 119 -22.45 -26.86 8.09
CA THR A 119 -22.88 -26.72 9.48
C THR A 119 -21.70 -26.86 10.43
N LEU A 120 -21.34 -25.78 11.14
CA LEU A 120 -20.31 -25.81 12.17
C LEU A 120 -20.78 -26.57 13.40
N THR A 121 -19.96 -27.50 13.89
CA THR A 121 -20.21 -28.30 15.10
C THR A 121 -19.18 -28.00 16.18
N ASN A 122 -17.95 -27.67 15.80
CA ASN A 122 -16.82 -27.39 16.69
C ASN A 122 -17.03 -26.09 17.49
N LYS A 123 -16.68 -26.14 18.79
CA LYS A 123 -16.86 -25.02 19.72
C LYS A 123 -16.02 -23.79 19.33
N GLU A 124 -14.75 -24.00 18.94
CA GLU A 124 -13.84 -22.91 18.58
C GLU A 124 -14.28 -22.24 17.26
N SER A 125 -14.71 -23.03 16.28
CA SER A 125 -15.24 -22.53 15.00
C SER A 125 -16.51 -21.69 15.21
N LYS A 126 -17.41 -22.11 16.11
CA LYS A 126 -18.63 -21.37 16.48
C LYS A 126 -18.32 -20.04 17.19
N GLU A 127 -17.36 -20.03 18.11
CA GLU A 127 -16.94 -18.82 18.83
C GLU A 127 -16.36 -17.78 17.87
N LYS A 128 -15.52 -18.21 16.91
CA LYS A 128 -14.98 -17.34 15.85
C LYS A 128 -16.10 -16.78 14.96
N GLN A 129 -17.10 -17.60 14.59
CA GLN A 129 -18.24 -17.15 13.78
C GLN A 129 -19.12 -16.12 14.51
N GLN A 130 -19.30 -16.26 15.83
CA GLN A 130 -20.11 -15.36 16.62
C GLN A 130 -19.43 -13.99 16.80
N GLN A 131 -18.11 -13.98 17.04
CA GLN A 131 -17.32 -12.74 17.10
C GLN A 131 -17.39 -11.94 15.80
N ALA A 132 -17.36 -12.61 14.65
CA ALA A 132 -17.55 -11.98 13.33
C ALA A 132 -18.94 -11.32 13.21
N LYS A 133 -20.01 -12.05 13.56
CA LYS A 133 -21.40 -11.55 13.50
C LYS A 133 -21.65 -10.34 14.41
N ASP A 134 -21.01 -10.28 15.57
CA ASP A 134 -21.18 -9.21 16.54
C ASP A 134 -20.43 -7.92 16.13
N LYS A 135 -19.29 -8.04 15.43
CA LYS A 135 -18.60 -6.90 14.79
C LYS A 135 -19.41 -6.30 13.64
N THR A 136 -20.02 -7.13 12.78
CA THR A 136 -20.85 -6.64 11.66
C THR A 136 -22.06 -5.83 12.14
N LYS A 137 -22.65 -6.18 13.29
CA LYS A 137 -23.77 -5.44 13.91
C LYS A 137 -23.38 -4.09 14.49
N GLN A 138 -22.12 -3.89 14.87
CA GLN A 138 -21.62 -2.59 15.35
C GLN A 138 -21.25 -1.65 14.19
N GLN A 139 -21.10 -2.16 12.97
CA GLN A 139 -20.80 -1.39 11.75
C GLN A 139 -22.02 -1.13 10.84
N THR A 140 -23.21 -1.66 11.16
CA THR A 140 -24.42 -1.40 10.36
C THR A 140 -25.24 -0.23 10.90
N GLN A 141 -24.90 1.00 10.50
CA GLN A 141 -25.95 1.97 10.17
C GLN A 141 -26.40 1.73 8.72
N PRO A 142 -27.71 1.74 8.40
CA PRO A 142 -28.24 1.27 7.11
C PRO A 142 -27.88 2.12 5.86
N GLU A 143 -27.00 3.12 5.96
CA GLU A 143 -26.73 4.06 4.86
C GLU A 143 -25.46 3.77 4.05
N GLN A 144 -24.60 2.82 4.45
CA GLN A 144 -23.29 2.60 3.79
C GLN A 144 -23.27 1.50 2.71
N LEU A 145 -24.40 0.88 2.38
CA LEU A 145 -24.51 -0.09 1.26
C LEU A 145 -25.15 0.52 0.00
N LYS A 146 -25.08 1.84 -0.17
CA LYS A 146 -25.26 2.45 -1.50
C LYS A 146 -23.91 2.41 -2.21
N PRO A 147 -23.83 2.03 -3.50
CA PRO A 147 -22.60 2.21 -4.27
C PRO A 147 -22.12 3.65 -4.09
N LEU A 148 -20.84 3.84 -3.72
CA LEU A 148 -20.27 5.16 -3.58
C LEU A 148 -20.56 5.91 -4.88
N SER A 149 -21.37 6.98 -4.81
CA SER A 149 -21.63 7.79 -6.00
C SER A 149 -20.28 8.26 -6.53
N THR A 150 -19.99 7.96 -7.80
CA THR A 150 -18.75 8.34 -8.46
C THR A 150 -18.99 9.49 -9.43
N ALA A 151 -18.02 10.40 -9.53
CA ALA A 151 -18.05 11.50 -10.48
C ALA A 151 -16.80 11.50 -11.36
N MET A 152 -16.93 12.10 -12.54
CA MET A 152 -15.83 12.34 -13.47
C MET A 152 -15.28 13.75 -13.24
N LEU A 153 -14.18 13.86 -12.47
CA LEU A 153 -13.64 15.12 -11.98
C LEU A 153 -12.29 15.47 -12.61
N HIS A 154 -11.92 16.75 -12.55
CA HIS A 154 -10.65 17.24 -13.07
C HIS A 154 -9.52 17.03 -12.04
N PRO A 155 -8.38 16.43 -12.44
CA PRO A 155 -7.20 16.34 -11.60
C PRO A 155 -6.51 17.70 -11.44
N ILE A 156 -5.70 17.84 -10.39
CA ILE A 156 -4.81 18.99 -10.19
C ILE A 156 -3.63 18.91 -11.15
N LEU A 157 -3.31 20.03 -11.77
CA LEU A 157 -2.12 20.28 -12.58
C LEU A 157 -1.16 21.24 -11.85
N GLU A 158 0.10 21.28 -12.27
CA GLU A 158 1.15 22.09 -11.62
C GLU A 158 0.86 23.60 -11.61
N ASP A 159 0.06 24.10 -12.54
CA ASP A 159 -0.38 25.51 -12.63
C ASP A 159 -1.74 25.77 -11.91
N ASN A 160 -2.27 24.80 -11.15
CA ASN A 160 -3.44 25.07 -10.30
C ASN A 160 -3.06 25.98 -9.12
N GLU A 161 -4.04 26.76 -8.66
CA GLU A 161 -3.88 27.56 -7.46
C GLU A 161 -4.53 26.84 -6.28
N ILE A 162 -3.73 26.43 -5.29
CA ILE A 162 -4.22 25.90 -4.02
C ILE A 162 -3.76 26.81 -2.89
N LYS A 163 -4.69 27.21 -2.03
CA LYS A 163 -4.45 28.11 -0.91
C LYS A 163 -4.97 27.55 0.40
N CYS A 164 -4.29 27.86 1.49
CA CYS A 164 -4.90 27.74 2.83
C CYS A 164 -5.88 28.93 3.05
N PRO A 165 -6.81 28.85 4.02
CA PRO A 165 -7.78 29.92 4.28
C PRO A 165 -7.15 31.24 4.75
N HIS A 166 -5.84 31.26 5.01
CA HIS A 166 -5.06 32.44 5.40
C HIS A 166 -4.16 32.94 4.25
N ASN A 167 -4.58 32.70 3.00
CA ASN A 167 -3.92 33.12 1.76
C ASN A 167 -2.51 32.58 1.48
N GLY A 168 -2.02 31.64 2.30
CA GLY A 168 -0.78 30.93 1.99
C GLY A 168 -0.97 30.02 0.78
N VAL A 169 -0.05 30.09 -0.18
CA VAL A 169 -0.10 29.39 -1.47
C VAL A 169 0.73 28.11 -1.40
N VAL A 170 0.12 26.99 -1.77
CA VAL A 170 0.83 25.71 -1.93
C VAL A 170 1.73 25.80 -3.16
N GLN A 171 3.01 25.46 -3.00
CA GLN A 171 3.95 25.37 -4.10
C GLN A 171 3.80 24.00 -4.76
N LEU A 172 3.09 23.95 -5.89
CA LEU A 172 2.91 22.72 -6.66
C LEU A 172 4.15 22.45 -7.48
N LYS A 173 4.64 21.21 -7.40
CA LYS A 173 5.74 20.72 -8.23
C LYS A 173 5.52 19.27 -8.58
N SER A 174 5.37 18.96 -9.87
CA SER A 174 5.16 17.57 -10.30
C SER A 174 6.48 16.81 -10.29
N ASN A 175 6.51 15.60 -9.74
CA ASN A 175 7.60 14.63 -9.87
C ASN A 175 7.12 13.37 -10.58
N LEU A 176 6.15 12.66 -9.99
CA LEU A 176 5.61 11.44 -10.59
C LEU A 176 4.62 11.74 -11.73
N GLY A 177 3.93 12.87 -11.68
CA GLY A 177 2.98 13.27 -12.73
C GLY A 177 3.62 13.86 -14.00
N LYS A 178 4.96 13.99 -14.08
CA LYS A 178 5.64 14.69 -15.19
C LYS A 178 5.33 14.15 -16.59
N SER A 179 5.12 12.84 -16.71
CA SER A 179 4.81 12.20 -18.00
C SER A 179 3.34 12.30 -18.38
N ILE A 180 2.47 12.75 -17.48
CA ILE A 180 1.02 12.87 -17.69
C ILE A 180 0.68 14.35 -17.69
N THR A 181 0.44 14.91 -18.87
CA THR A 181 0.26 16.35 -19.03
C THR A 181 -1.05 16.70 -19.73
N ASP A 182 -1.63 17.84 -19.37
CA ASP A 182 -2.63 18.55 -20.17
C ASP A 182 -2.00 19.81 -20.73
N LYS A 183 -1.98 19.96 -22.06
CA LYS A 183 -1.35 21.13 -22.73
C LYS A 183 0.08 21.41 -22.25
N ASN A 184 0.87 20.35 -22.06
CA ASN A 184 2.24 20.37 -21.53
C ASN A 184 2.37 20.79 -20.05
N ILE A 185 1.27 20.81 -19.30
CA ILE A 185 1.30 21.07 -17.87
C ILE A 185 1.07 19.75 -17.11
N PRO A 186 2.00 19.33 -16.25
CA PRO A 186 1.97 18.00 -15.66
C PRO A 186 0.97 17.90 -14.51
N PHE A 187 0.55 16.66 -14.24
CA PHE A 187 -0.33 16.32 -13.14
C PHE A 187 0.38 16.46 -11.80
N ILE A 188 -0.37 16.75 -10.76
CA ILE A 188 0.06 16.62 -9.37
C ILE A 188 -0.58 15.36 -8.79
N LEU A 189 0.26 14.39 -8.41
CA LEU A 189 -0.17 13.17 -7.73
C LEU A 189 -0.09 13.35 -6.21
N GLU A 190 -0.57 12.37 -5.45
CA GLU A 190 -0.64 12.45 -3.99
C GLU A 190 0.73 12.70 -3.35
N SER A 191 1.76 11.95 -3.78
CA SER A 191 3.13 12.12 -3.28
C SER A 191 3.76 13.45 -3.67
N ASP A 192 3.35 14.04 -4.79
CA ASP A 192 3.78 15.38 -5.21
C ASP A 192 3.16 16.45 -4.29
N LEU A 193 1.87 16.29 -3.94
CA LEU A 193 1.14 17.26 -3.13
C LEU A 193 1.46 17.15 -1.63
N LEU A 194 1.65 15.94 -1.12
CA LEU A 194 1.95 15.72 0.29
C LEU A 194 3.30 16.35 0.65
N ASN A 195 3.36 17.08 1.77
CA ASN A 195 4.51 17.86 2.21
C ASN A 195 4.90 19.04 1.33
N SER A 196 4.13 19.35 0.27
CA SER A 196 4.34 20.56 -0.54
C SER A 196 4.34 21.82 0.34
N PRO A 197 5.32 22.73 0.20
CA PRO A 197 5.42 23.94 1.01
C PRO A 197 4.22 24.88 0.83
N ILE A 198 3.82 25.56 1.90
CA ILE A 198 2.84 26.65 1.89
C ILE A 198 3.56 27.96 2.23
N ILE A 199 3.56 28.90 1.27
CA ILE A 199 4.28 30.17 1.38
C ILE A 199 3.29 31.34 1.50
N GLY A 200 3.62 32.35 2.30
CA GLY A 200 2.82 33.57 2.42
C GLY A 200 1.57 33.44 3.31
N CYS A 201 1.49 32.40 4.15
CA CYS A 201 0.39 32.24 5.11
C CYS A 201 0.47 33.32 6.21
N THR A 202 -0.63 34.06 6.43
CA THR A 202 -0.70 35.14 7.42
C THR A 202 -1.36 34.73 8.75
N ASN A 203 -1.56 33.42 8.95
CA ASN A 203 -2.22 32.91 10.15
C ASN A 203 -1.50 33.33 11.43
N ASN A 204 -2.25 33.78 12.42
CA ASN A 204 -1.75 34.13 13.74
C ASN A 204 -2.74 33.69 14.82
N ILE A 205 -2.23 33.39 16.01
CA ILE A 205 -3.03 33.04 17.18
C ILE A 205 -2.69 34.05 18.26
N ALA A 206 -3.66 34.87 18.68
CA ALA A 206 -3.48 35.93 19.67
C ALA A 206 -2.26 36.84 19.36
N GLY A 207 -2.07 37.21 18.09
CA GLY A 207 -0.94 38.04 17.65
C GLY A 207 0.39 37.31 17.46
N VAL A 208 0.48 36.02 17.78
CA VAL A 208 1.69 35.21 17.53
C VAL A 208 1.60 34.55 16.15
N PRO A 209 2.56 34.82 15.24
CA PRO A 209 2.59 34.19 13.92
C PRO A 209 2.59 32.67 14.02
N THR A 210 1.57 32.04 13.42
CA THR A 210 1.39 30.58 13.43
C THR A 210 1.04 30.10 12.01
N PRO A 211 1.92 30.35 11.02
CA PRO A 211 1.62 30.06 9.62
C PRO A 211 1.41 28.55 9.39
N CYS A 212 0.56 28.24 8.40
CA CYS A 212 0.58 26.95 7.71
C CYS A 212 1.85 26.89 6.88
N THR A 213 2.60 25.80 6.96
CA THR A 213 3.91 25.68 6.32
C THR A 213 3.96 24.59 5.27
N GLN A 214 3.07 23.61 5.32
CA GLN A 214 3.02 22.52 4.33
C GLN A 214 1.67 21.82 4.28
N VAL A 215 1.41 21.11 3.19
CA VAL A 215 0.36 20.09 3.11
C VAL A 215 0.77 18.91 3.99
N ALA A 216 -0.08 18.48 4.92
CA ALA A 216 0.29 17.45 5.88
C ALA A 216 -0.55 16.17 5.77
N PHE A 217 -1.74 16.24 5.18
CA PHE A 217 -2.64 15.10 5.11
C PHE A 217 -3.58 15.19 3.92
N ILE A 218 -3.81 14.04 3.28
CA ILE A 218 -4.70 13.86 2.14
C ILE A 218 -5.58 12.65 2.45
N LEU A 219 -6.89 12.86 2.51
CA LEU A 219 -7.85 11.79 2.69
C LEU A 219 -7.99 10.95 1.42
N PRO A 220 -8.27 9.65 1.54
CA PRO A 220 -8.59 8.79 0.39
C PRO A 220 -9.73 9.36 -0.48
N SER A 221 -10.68 10.06 0.12
CA SER A 221 -11.78 10.71 -0.58
C SER A 221 -11.35 11.84 -1.52
N ALA A 222 -10.12 12.35 -1.42
CA ALA A 222 -9.58 13.38 -2.32
C ALA A 222 -8.97 12.80 -3.61
N ARG A 223 -8.73 11.48 -3.61
CA ARG A 223 -8.00 10.75 -4.65
C ARG A 223 -8.94 10.33 -5.77
N ALA A 224 -8.39 10.20 -6.97
CA ALA A 224 -9.03 9.38 -8.00
C ALA A 224 -9.09 7.91 -7.56
N LEU A 225 -10.05 7.16 -8.07
CA LEU A 225 -10.17 5.72 -7.80
C LEU A 225 -9.08 4.89 -8.50
N LYS A 226 -8.47 5.44 -9.55
CA LYS A 226 -7.41 4.78 -10.31
C LYS A 226 -6.08 5.48 -10.10
N LYS A 227 -5.03 4.69 -9.88
CA LYS A 227 -3.64 5.15 -9.86
C LYS A 227 -3.14 5.47 -11.27
N HIS A 228 -2.33 6.50 -11.36
CA HIS A 228 -1.58 6.92 -12.54
C HIS A 228 -0.11 6.97 -12.14
N ASN A 229 0.78 6.35 -12.91
CA ASN A 229 2.19 6.17 -12.52
C ASN A 229 2.36 5.65 -11.09
N GLY A 230 1.59 4.62 -10.71
CA GLY A 230 1.69 3.99 -9.39
C GLY A 230 1.20 4.83 -8.20
N ASP A 231 0.69 6.05 -8.42
CA ASP A 231 0.24 6.98 -7.38
C ASP A 231 -1.13 7.59 -7.73
N TYR A 232 -1.79 8.27 -6.78
CA TYR A 232 -3.15 8.77 -6.96
C TYR A 232 -3.19 10.22 -7.44
N PRO A 233 -3.85 10.52 -8.59
CA PRO A 233 -4.22 11.88 -8.91
C PRO A 233 -5.15 12.48 -7.85
N ILE A 234 -4.95 13.75 -7.50
CA ILE A 234 -5.81 14.47 -6.56
C ILE A 234 -6.81 15.33 -7.35
N MET A 235 -8.09 15.27 -6.98
CA MET A 235 -9.17 15.95 -7.71
C MET A 235 -9.39 17.37 -7.20
N GLN A 236 -9.48 18.34 -8.11
CA GLN A 236 -9.62 19.76 -7.77
C GLN A 236 -10.83 20.04 -6.86
N ASP A 237 -11.99 19.46 -7.19
CA ASP A 237 -13.24 19.67 -6.45
C ASP A 237 -13.25 19.03 -5.05
N LEU A 238 -12.34 18.07 -4.80
CA LEU A 238 -12.25 17.32 -3.55
C LEU A 238 -11.15 17.86 -2.60
N VAL A 239 -10.39 18.88 -3.03
CA VAL A 239 -9.32 19.47 -2.20
C VAL A 239 -9.88 20.05 -0.90
N SER A 240 -11.01 20.75 -0.99
CA SER A 240 -11.63 21.42 0.17
C SER A 240 -12.16 20.49 1.25
N SER A 241 -12.50 19.27 0.89
CA SER A 241 -12.99 18.24 1.81
C SER A 241 -11.91 17.24 2.21
N GLY A 242 -10.81 17.17 1.45
CA GLY A 242 -9.88 16.05 1.54
C GLY A 242 -8.42 16.40 1.81
N VAL A 243 -7.99 17.65 1.66
CA VAL A 243 -6.57 18.03 1.75
C VAL A 243 -6.37 19.06 2.85
N PHE A 244 -5.40 18.81 3.75
CA PHE A 244 -5.21 19.60 4.96
C PHE A 244 -3.76 20.07 5.15
N SER A 245 -3.62 21.28 5.72
CA SER A 245 -2.33 21.81 6.15
C SER A 245 -1.82 21.16 7.43
N ASP A 246 -0.55 21.38 7.75
CA ASP A 246 0.09 21.00 9.03
C ASP A 246 -0.59 21.60 10.27
N LYS A 247 -1.32 22.71 10.10
CA LYS A 247 -2.14 23.34 11.14
C LYS A 247 -3.57 22.82 11.18
N GLY A 248 -3.91 21.85 10.34
CA GLY A 248 -5.20 21.18 10.28
C GLY A 248 -6.31 22.00 9.64
N PHE A 249 -5.96 22.94 8.76
CA PHE A 249 -6.95 23.69 7.98
C PHE A 249 -7.15 23.02 6.62
N PRO A 250 -8.40 22.86 6.15
CA PRO A 250 -8.66 22.40 4.79
C PRO A 250 -8.10 23.41 3.78
N LEU A 251 -7.54 22.91 2.69
CA LEU A 251 -7.01 23.72 1.60
C LEU A 251 -8.09 23.97 0.54
N ILE A 252 -7.95 25.04 -0.22
CA ILE A 252 -8.94 25.44 -1.22
C ILE A 252 -8.23 25.46 -2.57
N CYS A 253 -8.70 24.65 -3.52
CA CYS A 253 -8.27 24.72 -4.91
C CYS A 253 -9.20 25.67 -5.66
N THR A 254 -8.64 26.56 -6.48
CA THR A 254 -9.38 27.31 -7.48
C THR A 254 -9.60 26.38 -8.68
N PRO A 255 -10.84 25.92 -8.95
CA PRO A 255 -11.06 24.95 -10.02
C PRO A 255 -10.83 25.58 -11.39
N LYS A 256 -10.27 24.80 -12.29
CA LYS A 256 -10.13 25.15 -13.71
C LYS A 256 -10.34 23.90 -14.57
N PRO A 257 -10.96 24.06 -15.74
CA PRO A 257 -11.12 22.95 -16.67
C PRO A 257 -9.75 22.52 -17.22
N ASN A 258 -9.57 21.20 -17.34
CA ASN A 258 -8.51 20.58 -18.14
C ASN A 258 -9.10 19.46 -19.01
N SER A 259 -8.33 18.91 -19.94
CA SER A 259 -8.87 17.92 -20.90
C SER A 259 -9.19 16.56 -20.27
N TYR A 260 -8.77 16.31 -19.02
CA TYR A 260 -8.93 15.02 -18.36
C TYR A 260 -10.10 15.03 -17.38
N LYS A 261 -10.85 13.96 -17.38
CA LYS A 261 -11.82 13.65 -16.32
C LYS A 261 -11.58 12.23 -15.85
N ILE A 262 -11.44 12.05 -14.53
CA ILE A 262 -11.09 10.77 -13.93
C ILE A 262 -12.19 10.39 -12.94
N ASN A 263 -12.52 9.10 -12.88
CA ASN A 263 -13.44 8.56 -11.89
C ASN A 263 -12.88 8.79 -10.48
N ALA A 264 -13.68 9.43 -9.65
CA ALA A 264 -13.37 9.78 -8.28
C ALA A 264 -14.64 9.66 -7.42
N PRO A 265 -14.52 9.63 -6.08
CA PRO A 265 -15.65 9.82 -5.19
C PRO A 265 -16.44 11.08 -5.56
N SER A 266 -17.76 11.00 -5.57
CA SER A 266 -18.60 12.18 -5.80
C SER A 266 -18.36 13.23 -4.72
N PRO A 267 -18.28 14.52 -5.08
CA PRO A 267 -18.17 15.59 -4.10
C PRO A 267 -19.32 15.52 -3.09
N THR A 268 -19.00 15.47 -1.80
CA THR A 268 -20.00 15.56 -0.75
C THR A 268 -20.47 17.01 -0.62
N HIS A 269 -21.79 17.24 -0.71
CA HIS A 269 -22.38 18.58 -0.60
C HIS A 269 -22.29 19.21 0.81
N THR A 270 -21.73 18.49 1.78
CA THR A 270 -21.51 18.98 3.13
C THR A 270 -20.30 19.90 3.16
N LYS A 271 -20.54 21.22 3.02
CA LYS A 271 -19.52 22.28 3.15
C LYS A 271 -18.76 22.29 4.48
N ASN A 272 -19.16 21.45 5.45
CA ASN A 272 -18.50 21.26 6.72
C ASN A 272 -18.43 19.76 6.99
N ILE A 273 -17.25 19.15 6.85
CA ILE A 273 -17.00 17.90 7.57
C ILE A 273 -16.77 18.30 9.02
N ASP A 274 -17.63 17.85 9.92
CA ASP A 274 -17.45 18.10 11.36
C ASP A 274 -16.11 17.49 11.82
N LYS A 275 -15.46 18.11 12.81
CA LYS A 275 -14.21 17.59 13.40
C LYS A 275 -14.38 16.16 13.93
N GLU A 276 -15.58 15.79 14.39
CA GLU A 276 -15.86 14.42 14.82
C GLU A 276 -15.96 13.45 13.64
N ALA A 277 -16.58 13.83 12.53
CA ALA A 277 -16.62 13.04 11.31
C ALA A 277 -15.23 12.89 10.64
N LEU A 278 -14.35 13.90 10.79
CA LEU A 278 -12.95 13.80 10.37
C LEU A 278 -12.17 12.80 11.23
N LYS A 279 -12.41 12.75 12.55
CA LYS A 279 -11.72 11.80 13.44
C LYS A 279 -11.97 10.35 13.06
N THR A 280 -13.19 10.01 12.65
CA THR A 280 -13.54 8.65 12.20
C THR A 280 -12.94 8.27 10.84
N GLN A 281 -12.41 9.24 10.09
CA GLN A 281 -11.80 9.02 8.76
C GLN A 281 -10.26 9.02 8.80
N ILE A 282 -9.67 9.37 9.94
CA ILE A 282 -8.22 9.44 10.12
C ILE A 282 -7.80 8.22 10.92
N GLU A 283 -7.53 7.12 10.22
CA GLU A 283 -6.94 5.91 10.79
C GLU A 283 -5.46 5.86 10.42
N PHE A 284 -4.60 5.65 11.43
CA PHE A 284 -3.16 5.49 11.23
C PHE A 284 -2.78 4.05 11.50
N HIS A 285 -2.08 3.45 10.53
CA HIS A 285 -1.52 2.13 10.65
C HIS A 285 0.00 2.24 10.79
N LYS A 286 0.63 1.16 11.27
CA LYS A 286 2.09 1.05 11.31
C LYS A 286 2.64 1.36 9.90
N PRO A 287 3.54 2.35 9.75
CA PRO A 287 4.13 2.66 8.47
C PRO A 287 5.02 1.49 8.02
N ILE A 288 4.93 1.11 6.74
CA ILE A 288 5.65 -0.05 6.20
C ILE A 288 6.64 0.42 5.14
N LEU A 289 7.90 0.03 5.29
CA LEU A 289 8.94 0.23 4.28
C LEU A 289 9.41 -1.14 3.79
N ARG A 290 9.33 -1.38 2.48
CA ARG A 290 9.61 -2.69 1.90
C ARG A 290 10.64 -2.61 0.79
N LEU A 291 11.73 -3.35 0.92
CA LEU A 291 12.82 -3.41 -0.05
C LEU A 291 12.63 -4.57 -1.03
N HIS A 292 12.57 -4.22 -2.30
CA HIS A 292 12.55 -5.12 -3.43
C HIS A 292 13.95 -5.13 -4.05
N TYR A 293 14.64 -6.25 -3.90
CA TYR A 293 15.94 -6.47 -4.50
C TYR A 293 15.81 -7.38 -5.71
N LYS A 294 16.26 -6.94 -6.88
CA LYS A 294 16.05 -7.62 -8.16
C LYS A 294 17.32 -7.65 -9.00
N ILE A 295 17.40 -8.54 -9.99
CA ILE A 295 18.47 -8.53 -11.00
C ILE A 295 18.11 -7.57 -12.14
N TYR A 296 16.83 -7.53 -12.53
CA TYR A 296 16.34 -6.69 -13.61
C TYR A 296 15.07 -5.94 -13.20
N PRO A 297 14.80 -4.73 -13.74
CA PRO A 297 13.62 -3.96 -13.36
C PRO A 297 12.29 -4.69 -13.65
N SER A 298 12.23 -5.46 -14.72
CA SER A 298 11.05 -6.22 -15.16
C SER A 298 10.85 -7.55 -14.44
N GLN A 299 11.80 -7.97 -13.60
CA GLN A 299 11.69 -9.20 -12.83
C GLN A 299 10.48 -9.10 -11.89
N LYS A 300 9.63 -10.12 -11.86
CA LYS A 300 8.45 -10.12 -10.99
C LYS A 300 8.82 -10.48 -9.56
N ASP A 301 9.57 -11.56 -9.40
CA ASP A 301 10.09 -12.07 -8.15
C ASP A 301 11.23 -11.20 -7.59
N ASN A 302 11.41 -11.26 -6.27
CA ASN A 302 12.49 -10.61 -5.55
C ASN A 302 13.55 -11.62 -5.14
N LEU A 303 14.82 -11.21 -5.20
CA LEU A 303 15.93 -12.02 -4.77
C LEU A 303 15.89 -12.22 -3.25
N PRO A 304 16.09 -13.46 -2.76
CA PRO A 304 16.28 -13.70 -1.33
C PRO A 304 17.57 -13.03 -0.85
N ILE A 305 17.48 -12.33 0.28
CA ILE A 305 18.63 -11.66 0.92
C ILE A 305 19.03 -12.49 2.14
N TYR A 306 20.18 -13.16 2.07
CA TYR A 306 20.72 -13.94 3.20
C TYR A 306 21.74 -13.17 4.04
N ARG A 307 22.44 -12.23 3.41
CA ARG A 307 23.47 -11.40 4.04
C ARG A 307 23.30 -9.97 3.53
N ILE A 308 23.39 -9.01 4.44
CA ILE A 308 23.35 -7.58 4.13
C ILE A 308 24.30 -6.86 5.08
N LYS A 309 25.01 -5.86 4.58
CA LYS A 309 25.90 -5.05 5.40
C LYS A 309 25.20 -3.73 5.70
N LEU A 310 24.89 -3.51 6.97
CA LEU A 310 24.35 -2.26 7.50
C LEU A 310 25.51 -1.43 8.05
N ASP A 311 25.81 -0.33 7.38
CA ASP A 311 27.00 0.48 7.57
C ASP A 311 28.26 -0.40 7.57
N ASP A 312 28.85 -0.63 8.74
CA ASP A 312 30.09 -1.40 8.92
C ASP A 312 29.84 -2.81 9.48
N SER A 313 28.58 -3.16 9.78
CA SER A 313 28.18 -4.43 10.40
C SER A 313 27.49 -5.36 9.40
N ILE A 314 27.92 -6.62 9.32
CA ILE A 314 27.26 -7.64 8.52
C ILE A 314 26.17 -8.30 9.34
N ILE A 315 24.96 -8.34 8.77
CA ILE A 315 23.81 -9.08 9.27
C ILE A 315 23.65 -10.28 8.34
N GLU A 316 23.68 -11.47 8.91
CA GLU A 316 23.53 -12.73 8.19
C GLU A 316 22.41 -13.57 8.78
N SER A 317 21.73 -14.33 7.93
CA SER A 317 20.77 -15.32 8.38
C SER A 317 21.49 -16.49 9.03
N ASN A 318 20.91 -17.01 10.10
CA ASN A 318 21.48 -18.12 10.85
C ASN A 318 21.19 -19.50 10.19
N ASN A 319 20.38 -19.56 9.13
CA ASN A 319 19.90 -20.79 8.47
C ASN A 319 19.74 -20.61 6.95
N ASP A 320 19.26 -21.65 6.26
CA ASP A 320 18.88 -21.63 4.82
C ASP A 320 17.60 -20.81 4.52
N THR A 321 17.15 -19.96 5.46
CA THR A 321 16.02 -19.05 5.26
C THR A 321 16.51 -17.64 4.98
N PRO A 322 15.97 -16.92 3.98
CA PRO A 322 16.28 -15.52 3.76
C PRO A 322 15.92 -14.64 4.98
N LEU A 323 16.53 -13.47 5.07
CA LEU A 323 16.15 -12.44 6.03
C LEU A 323 14.78 -11.85 5.65
N ASP A 324 13.88 -11.73 6.62
CA ASP A 324 12.53 -11.18 6.40
C ASP A 324 12.46 -9.66 6.61
N ALA A 325 13.22 -9.12 7.55
CA ALA A 325 13.22 -7.69 7.86
C ALA A 325 14.49 -7.25 8.60
N LEU A 326 14.79 -5.96 8.53
CA LEU A 326 15.79 -5.28 9.36
C LEU A 326 15.09 -4.32 10.32
N ASN A 327 15.42 -4.44 11.60
CA ASN A 327 14.95 -3.52 12.64
C ASN A 327 16.06 -2.51 12.97
N ILE A 328 15.81 -1.25 12.67
CA ILE A 328 16.78 -0.15 12.75
C ILE A 328 16.34 0.79 13.87
N ASP A 329 17.17 0.94 14.90
CA ASP A 329 17.08 2.01 15.90
C ASP A 329 17.75 3.25 15.30
N ILE A 330 16.96 4.28 14.98
CA ILE A 330 17.47 5.44 14.24
C ILE A 330 18.61 6.13 15.00
N ALA A 331 18.58 6.15 16.32
CA ALA A 331 19.62 6.84 17.09
C ALA A 331 20.94 6.06 17.16
N LYS A 332 20.89 4.73 17.05
CA LYS A 332 22.06 3.85 17.20
C LYS A 332 22.64 3.37 15.88
N ASP A 333 21.76 3.07 14.94
CA ASP A 333 22.07 2.33 13.70
C ASP A 333 22.11 3.26 12.48
N THR A 334 22.08 4.58 12.69
CA THR A 334 22.18 5.58 11.61
C THR A 334 23.19 6.66 11.97
N LYS A 335 23.71 7.34 10.95
CA LYS A 335 24.67 8.42 11.06
C LYS A 335 23.98 9.75 10.79
N THR A 336 24.33 10.79 11.54
CA THR A 336 23.77 12.12 11.31
C THR A 336 24.23 12.64 9.96
N LEU A 337 23.28 13.09 9.14
CA LEU A 337 23.61 13.70 7.86
C LEU A 337 23.95 15.17 8.11
N ASP A 338 25.25 15.42 8.32
CA ASP A 338 25.81 16.76 8.44
C ASP A 338 27.23 16.79 7.86
N THR A 339 27.74 17.99 7.62
CA THR A 339 29.05 18.20 6.98
C THR A 339 30.21 17.66 7.81
N GLY A 340 30.13 17.67 9.14
CA GLY A 340 31.20 17.12 9.99
C GLY A 340 31.24 15.61 9.91
N THR A 341 30.09 14.96 10.12
CA THR A 341 29.95 13.50 10.08
C THR A 341 30.32 12.92 8.70
N LEU A 342 29.98 13.61 7.61
CA LEU A 342 30.36 13.16 6.26
C LEU A 342 31.87 13.22 6.02
N ASN A 343 32.55 14.25 6.53
CA ASN A 343 34.01 14.41 6.38
C ASN A 343 34.80 13.36 7.19
N ASP A 344 34.25 12.90 8.32
CA ASP A 344 34.86 11.88 9.17
C ASP A 344 34.47 10.44 8.77
N SER A 345 33.66 10.28 7.71
CA SER A 345 33.19 8.96 7.25
C SER A 345 34.21 8.23 6.36
N SER A 346 34.15 6.90 6.35
CA SER A 346 34.91 6.03 5.44
C SER A 346 34.32 5.97 4.02
N LEU A 347 33.31 6.77 3.72
CA LEU A 347 32.65 6.79 2.42
C LEU A 347 33.57 7.32 1.31
N ASP A 348 33.33 6.89 0.08
CA ASP A 348 34.00 7.41 -1.11
C ASP A 348 33.82 8.94 -1.23
N SER A 349 34.86 9.66 -1.66
CA SER A 349 34.86 11.13 -1.69
C SER A 349 33.81 11.72 -2.64
N ASN A 350 33.49 11.03 -3.75
CA ASN A 350 32.39 11.44 -4.62
C ASN A 350 31.04 11.27 -3.93
N LEU A 351 30.87 10.20 -3.15
CA LEU A 351 29.65 9.98 -2.37
C LEU A 351 29.50 11.05 -1.27
N GLN A 352 30.57 11.41 -0.57
CA GLN A 352 30.56 12.50 0.42
C GLN A 352 30.13 13.84 -0.19
N ASP A 353 30.63 14.19 -1.37
CA ASP A 353 30.26 15.41 -2.10
C ASP A 353 28.79 15.40 -2.54
N ILE A 354 28.30 14.27 -3.07
CA ILE A 354 26.88 14.11 -3.44
C ILE A 354 25.98 14.29 -2.21
N LEU A 355 26.29 13.61 -1.09
CA LEU A 355 25.51 13.70 0.14
C LEU A 355 25.54 15.13 0.72
N SER A 356 26.68 15.82 0.66
CA SER A 356 26.82 17.21 1.12
C SER A 356 25.96 18.18 0.30
N LYS A 357 25.89 17.99 -1.02
CA LYS A 357 25.02 18.79 -1.91
C LYS A 357 23.55 18.54 -1.64
N ILE A 358 23.16 17.27 -1.49
CA ILE A 358 21.78 16.89 -1.12
C ILE A 358 21.40 17.53 0.22
N TYR A 359 22.24 17.38 1.25
CA TYR A 359 22.01 17.95 2.58
C TYR A 359 21.84 19.47 2.53
N SER A 360 22.70 20.18 1.80
CA SER A 360 22.64 21.64 1.66
C SER A 360 21.32 22.09 1.03
N SER A 361 20.88 21.40 -0.02
CA SER A 361 19.61 21.68 -0.71
C SER A 361 18.40 21.33 0.17
N LEU A 362 18.45 20.21 0.89
CA LEU A 362 17.40 19.82 1.84
C LEU A 362 17.21 20.88 2.93
N LYS A 363 18.29 21.42 3.53
CA LYS A 363 18.19 22.48 4.54
C LYS A 363 17.61 23.80 4.01
N GLN A 364 17.77 24.07 2.72
CA GLN A 364 17.22 25.27 2.10
C GLN A 364 15.69 25.14 1.94
N THR A 365 15.22 23.94 1.61
CA THR A 365 13.80 23.66 1.38
C THR A 365 13.05 23.36 2.69
N TYR A 366 13.62 22.53 3.55
CA TYR A 366 13.01 22.03 4.78
C TYR A 366 13.62 22.74 5.99
N ALA A 367 12.76 23.32 6.83
CA ALA A 367 13.16 24.14 7.96
C ALA A 367 13.90 23.35 9.08
N LYS A 368 14.25 24.05 10.18
CA LYS A 368 14.99 23.48 11.33
C LYS A 368 14.25 22.40 12.12
N ASP A 369 12.97 22.15 11.84
CA ASP A 369 12.14 21.20 12.59
C ASP A 369 12.31 19.74 12.13
N TYR A 370 13.38 19.43 11.40
CA TYR A 370 13.71 18.11 10.87
C TYR A 370 15.04 17.58 11.43
N LEU A 371 15.09 16.28 11.72
CA LEU A 371 16.34 15.55 11.88
C LEU A 371 16.75 14.95 10.54
N TYR A 372 18.05 14.94 10.26
CA TYR A 372 18.64 14.43 9.04
C TYR A 372 19.57 13.28 9.43
N GLN A 373 19.17 12.07 9.07
CA GLN A 373 19.94 10.86 9.36
C GLN A 373 20.17 10.11 8.04
N TYR A 374 21.18 9.25 7.99
CA TYR A 374 21.36 8.33 6.89
C TYR A 374 21.95 7.01 7.36
N LEU A 375 21.72 5.96 6.57
CA LEU A 375 22.35 4.66 6.74
C LEU A 375 22.69 4.07 5.39
N SER A 376 23.70 3.20 5.35
CA SER A 376 24.13 2.47 4.16
C SER A 376 23.75 1.00 4.28
N LEU A 377 23.03 0.47 3.28
CA LEU A 377 22.77 -0.95 3.12
C LEU A 377 23.53 -1.45 1.90
N GLN A 378 24.51 -2.32 2.08
CA GLN A 378 25.19 -2.95 0.95
C GLN A 378 24.62 -4.35 0.71
N LEU A 379 24.14 -4.55 -0.51
CA LEU A 379 23.62 -5.79 -1.07
C LEU A 379 24.51 -6.18 -2.24
N ASP A 380 25.34 -7.20 -2.02
CA ASP A 380 26.36 -7.64 -2.97
C ASP A 380 27.27 -6.45 -3.37
N SER A 381 27.33 -6.08 -4.65
CA SER A 381 28.13 -4.99 -5.17
C SER A 381 27.36 -3.65 -5.23
N ASN A 382 26.17 -3.55 -4.64
CA ASN A 382 25.32 -2.36 -4.68
C ASN A 382 25.17 -1.78 -3.27
N ALA A 383 25.47 -0.50 -3.10
CA ALA A 383 25.11 0.23 -1.90
C ALA A 383 23.76 0.94 -2.10
N LEU A 384 22.89 0.86 -1.12
CA LEU A 384 21.68 1.64 -0.97
C LEU A 384 21.90 2.60 0.21
N ILE A 385 22.06 3.89 -0.09
CA ILE A 385 22.12 4.94 0.91
C ILE A 385 20.72 5.48 1.12
N LEU A 386 20.16 5.26 2.31
CA LEU A 386 18.86 5.81 2.71
C LEU A 386 19.08 7.07 3.52
N ILE A 387 18.71 8.21 2.95
CA ILE A 387 18.64 9.48 3.67
C ILE A 387 17.24 9.60 4.29
N LEU A 388 17.18 9.75 5.60
CA LEU A 388 15.97 9.87 6.39
C LEU A 388 15.78 11.31 6.85
N LEU A 389 14.77 11.97 6.31
CA LEU A 389 14.30 13.27 6.76
C LEU A 389 13.15 13.07 7.76
N ILE A 390 13.39 13.38 9.04
CA ILE A 390 12.47 13.04 10.14
C ILE A 390 11.82 14.30 10.72
N PRO A 391 10.55 14.59 10.38
CA PRO A 391 9.86 15.73 10.94
C PRO A 391 9.60 15.55 12.44
N GLN A 392 10.05 16.51 13.23
CA GLN A 392 9.93 16.47 14.70
C GLN A 392 8.60 17.05 15.20
N LYS A 393 7.93 17.84 14.37
CA LYS A 393 6.70 18.55 14.71
C LYS A 393 5.48 17.86 14.12
N ILE A 394 4.68 17.26 14.99
CA ILE A 394 3.44 16.56 14.60
C ILE A 394 2.36 17.57 14.15
N PRO A 395 1.74 17.36 12.97
CA PRO A 395 0.63 18.17 12.47
C PRO A 395 -0.53 18.22 13.46
N LYS A 396 -1.29 19.32 13.47
CA LYS A 396 -2.38 19.51 14.43
C LYS A 396 -3.40 18.37 14.41
N LEU A 397 -3.75 17.87 13.22
CA LEU A 397 -4.71 16.76 13.05
C LEU A 397 -4.22 15.45 13.67
N PHE A 398 -2.91 15.26 13.78
CA PHE A 398 -2.30 14.00 14.21
C PHE A 398 -2.04 13.99 15.72
N LYS A 399 -2.13 15.14 16.40
CA LYS A 399 -1.78 15.27 17.82
C LYS A 399 -2.63 14.42 18.76
N GLU A 400 -3.95 14.38 18.54
CA GLU A 400 -4.84 13.55 19.36
C GLU A 400 -4.67 12.05 19.02
N PRO A 401 -4.74 11.61 17.74
CA PRO A 401 -4.47 10.22 17.38
C PRO A 401 -3.11 9.70 17.87
N TYR A 402 -2.08 10.55 17.85
CA TYR A 402 -0.74 10.18 18.31
C TYR A 402 -0.67 9.86 19.81
N LYS A 403 -1.57 10.39 20.65
CA LYS A 403 -1.52 10.12 22.10
C LYS A 403 -1.75 8.67 22.44
N ASP A 404 -2.59 7.98 21.68
CA ASP A 404 -2.98 6.58 21.93
C ASP A 404 -2.48 5.63 20.84
N TYR A 405 -1.67 6.14 19.90
CA TYR A 405 -1.10 5.35 18.82
C TYR A 405 -0.16 4.26 19.36
N GLU A 406 -0.41 3.02 18.96
CA GLU A 406 0.32 1.83 19.45
C GLU A 406 1.79 1.85 18.99
N HIS A 407 2.05 2.25 17.75
CA HIS A 407 3.37 2.18 17.10
C HIS A 407 4.14 3.51 17.12
N LYS A 408 4.09 4.25 18.23
CA LYS A 408 4.72 5.59 18.36
C LYS A 408 6.21 5.63 18.03
N ASP A 409 6.93 4.55 18.30
CA ASP A 409 8.35 4.41 18.01
C ASP A 409 8.64 4.38 16.51
N TYR A 410 7.72 3.89 15.69
CA TYR A 410 7.80 3.95 14.22
C TYR A 410 7.34 5.31 13.64
N GLY A 411 6.80 6.20 14.48
CA GLY A 411 6.24 7.48 14.09
C GLY A 411 4.85 7.37 13.45
N ILE A 412 4.19 8.52 13.29
CA ILE A 412 2.81 8.60 12.77
C ILE A 412 2.79 9.19 11.35
N GLY A 413 1.95 8.63 10.48
CA GLY A 413 1.91 8.97 9.05
C GLY A 413 2.58 7.91 8.19
N LYS A 414 3.09 8.29 7.02
CA LYS A 414 3.68 7.37 6.03
C LYS A 414 5.04 7.84 5.52
N TYR A 415 5.83 6.90 5.03
CA TYR A 415 7.05 7.21 4.27
C TYR A 415 6.68 7.81 2.91
N ASN A 416 7.45 8.79 2.45
CA ASN A 416 7.32 9.35 1.10
C ASN A 416 8.68 9.61 0.50
N TYR A 417 8.83 9.37 -0.80
CA TYR A 417 10.03 9.77 -1.52
C TYR A 417 10.10 11.29 -1.65
N LEU A 418 11.31 11.83 -1.51
CA LEU A 418 11.66 13.15 -2.01
C LEU A 418 12.45 12.96 -3.31
N TYR A 419 11.72 12.69 -4.39
CA TYR A 419 12.28 12.25 -5.68
C TYR A 419 13.38 13.16 -6.24
N GLU A 420 13.28 14.47 -6.01
CA GLU A 420 14.28 15.44 -6.48
C GLU A 420 15.65 15.29 -5.81
N TYR A 421 15.72 14.58 -4.67
CA TYR A 421 16.93 14.28 -3.92
C TYR A 421 17.34 12.81 -4.02
N CYS A 422 16.71 12.04 -4.91
CA CYS A 422 17.07 10.66 -5.19
C CYS A 422 18.01 10.62 -6.40
N THR A 423 19.09 9.85 -6.32
CA THR A 423 20.09 9.77 -7.40
C THR A 423 20.82 8.44 -7.40
N PHE A 424 21.63 8.20 -8.41
CA PHE A 424 22.46 7.01 -8.57
C PHE A 424 23.85 7.42 -9.03
N THR A 425 24.87 6.72 -8.55
CA THR A 425 26.25 6.93 -8.99
C THR A 425 27.02 5.63 -9.05
N THR A 426 27.94 5.54 -10.01
CA THR A 426 28.93 4.45 -10.08
C THR A 426 30.15 4.85 -9.27
N LEU A 427 30.66 3.91 -8.47
CA LEU A 427 31.84 4.12 -7.64
C LEU A 427 33.07 3.56 -8.36
N LYS A 428 34.21 4.22 -8.18
CA LYS A 428 35.46 3.76 -8.79
C LYS A 428 36.02 2.63 -7.95
N ILE A 429 36.04 1.42 -8.52
CA ILE A 429 36.78 0.30 -7.94
C ILE A 429 38.03 0.06 -8.78
N ALA A 430 39.20 0.06 -8.14
CA ALA A 430 40.49 -0.15 -8.80
C ALA A 430 40.66 -1.61 -9.30
N ASP A 431 40.07 -2.56 -8.57
CA ASP A 431 40.09 -3.99 -8.88
C ASP A 431 38.67 -4.56 -8.75
N SER A 432 38.07 -4.99 -9.86
CA SER A 432 36.71 -5.55 -9.87
C SER A 432 36.56 -6.82 -9.04
N MET A 433 37.65 -7.52 -8.70
CA MET A 433 37.63 -8.65 -7.78
C MET A 433 37.39 -8.23 -6.33
N GLN A 434 37.52 -6.94 -6.02
CA GLN A 434 37.21 -6.35 -4.72
C GLN A 434 35.79 -5.78 -4.66
N ALA A 435 34.96 -6.01 -5.67
CA ALA A 435 33.54 -5.67 -5.62
C ALA A 435 32.75 -6.78 -4.90
N GLY A 436 31.86 -6.40 -3.99
CA GLY A 436 30.98 -7.35 -3.31
C GLY A 436 30.79 -7.01 -1.83
N LEU A 437 29.92 -7.77 -1.17
CA LEU A 437 29.41 -7.47 0.18
C LEU A 437 30.52 -7.28 1.22
N ASP A 438 31.53 -8.14 1.17
CA ASP A 438 32.65 -8.17 2.11
C ASP A 438 33.75 -7.13 1.78
N SER A 439 33.56 -6.33 0.72
CA SER A 439 34.54 -5.36 0.23
C SER A 439 33.84 -4.07 -0.24
N TYR A 440 34.09 -3.58 -1.47
CA TYR A 440 33.62 -2.28 -1.94
C TYR A 440 32.35 -2.39 -2.79
N PRO A 441 31.37 -1.49 -2.63
CA PRO A 441 30.28 -1.37 -3.57
C PRO A 441 30.78 -0.77 -4.89
N SER A 442 30.24 -1.28 -6.00
CA SER A 442 30.51 -0.78 -7.37
C SER A 442 29.64 0.39 -7.76
N ASN A 443 28.52 0.56 -7.06
CA ASN A 443 27.57 1.62 -7.29
C ASN A 443 26.82 1.96 -6.00
N ALA A 444 26.24 3.14 -5.98
CA ALA A 444 25.40 3.62 -4.89
C ALA A 444 24.08 4.17 -5.45
N THR A 445 22.98 3.59 -4.99
CA THR A 445 21.62 4.12 -5.10
C THR A 445 21.37 4.99 -3.87
N ILE A 446 21.03 6.26 -4.05
CA ILE A 446 20.77 7.19 -2.96
C ILE A 446 19.29 7.55 -3.00
N LEU A 447 18.54 7.11 -2.01
CA LEU A 447 17.12 7.40 -1.87
C LEU A 447 16.91 8.32 -0.67
N THR A 448 16.22 9.44 -0.90
CA THR A 448 15.86 10.38 0.15
C THR A 448 14.39 10.21 0.47
N LEU A 449 14.10 9.91 1.73
CA LEU A 449 12.76 9.65 2.22
C LEU A 449 12.39 10.69 3.28
N GLN A 450 11.19 11.25 3.19
CA GLN A 450 10.55 11.83 4.35
C GLN A 450 9.87 10.71 5.14
N THR A 451 10.26 10.57 6.40
CA THR A 451 9.74 9.54 7.31
C THR A 451 8.44 9.99 7.99
N PRO A 452 7.71 9.05 8.62
CA PRO A 452 6.65 9.37 9.57
C PRO A 452 7.12 10.34 10.67
N TYR A 453 6.19 11.15 11.18
CA TYR A 453 6.49 12.16 12.18
C TYR A 453 7.00 11.52 13.47
N LYS A 454 8.15 12.02 13.97
CA LYS A 454 8.85 11.52 15.16
C LYS A 454 9.25 10.04 15.13
N ALA A 455 9.53 9.48 13.95
CA ALA A 455 10.09 8.13 13.86
C ALA A 455 11.39 8.03 14.68
N GLN A 456 11.49 6.98 15.49
CA GLN A 456 12.66 6.58 16.27
C GLN A 456 13.16 5.19 15.85
N ARG A 457 12.28 4.40 15.25
CA ARG A 457 12.54 3.07 14.70
C ARG A 457 12.07 2.98 13.27
N LEU A 458 12.73 2.13 12.52
CA LEU A 458 12.38 1.76 11.16
C LEU A 458 12.43 0.24 11.07
N GLU A 459 11.38 -0.36 10.51
CA GLU A 459 11.40 -1.75 10.06
C GLU A 459 11.46 -1.74 8.54
N LEU A 460 12.56 -2.26 8.00
CA LEU A 460 12.72 -2.46 6.56
C LEU A 460 12.42 -3.92 6.24
N GLN A 461 11.23 -4.18 5.73
CA GLN A 461 10.83 -5.51 5.29
C GLN A 461 11.56 -5.86 4.00
N LEU A 462 12.05 -7.08 3.89
CA LEU A 462 12.81 -7.57 2.74
C LEU A 462 11.91 -8.50 1.93
N ALA A 463 11.59 -8.10 0.70
CA ALA A 463 10.77 -8.93 -0.17
C ALA A 463 11.60 -10.11 -0.71
N SER A 464 11.00 -11.28 -0.78
CA SER A 464 11.62 -12.49 -1.35
C SER A 464 10.60 -13.27 -2.17
N GLY A 465 11.03 -13.81 -3.32
CA GLY A 465 10.14 -14.52 -4.24
C GLY A 465 9.03 -13.64 -4.77
N LEU A 466 7.86 -14.23 -5.04
CA LEU A 466 6.65 -13.50 -5.40
C LEU A 466 6.10 -12.77 -4.17
N ASP A 467 5.86 -11.47 -4.32
CA ASP A 467 5.52 -10.62 -3.18
C ASP A 467 4.01 -10.66 -2.87
N SER A 468 3.63 -11.62 -2.03
CA SER A 468 2.25 -11.82 -1.57
C SER A 468 1.61 -10.58 -0.92
N VAL A 469 2.42 -9.65 -0.39
CA VAL A 469 1.95 -8.38 0.19
C VAL A 469 1.31 -7.48 -0.87
N ILE A 470 1.74 -7.59 -2.12
CA ILE A 470 1.26 -6.77 -3.24
C ILE A 470 0.28 -7.56 -4.14
N GLU A 471 0.31 -8.90 -4.08
CA GLU A 471 -0.51 -9.79 -4.95
C GLU A 471 -1.89 -10.18 -4.36
N SER A 472 -2.26 -9.74 -3.15
CA SER A 472 -3.56 -10.06 -2.53
C SER A 472 -4.65 -8.99 -2.74
N ASP A 473 -5.88 -9.37 -3.11
CA ASP A 473 -7.09 -8.49 -3.22
C ASP A 473 -7.84 -8.46 -1.87
N ARG A 474 -8.44 -7.38 -1.31
CA ARG A 474 -8.73 -6.02 -1.81
C ARG A 474 -9.03 -4.97 -0.69
N GLU A 475 -8.99 -5.30 0.62
CA GLU A 475 -9.29 -4.34 1.72
C GLU A 475 -8.21 -4.24 2.81
N GLN A 476 -7.77 -5.35 3.43
CA GLN A 476 -6.52 -5.38 4.23
C GLN A 476 -5.33 -4.92 3.37
N THR A 477 -5.34 -5.30 2.09
CA THR A 477 -4.39 -4.83 1.09
C THR A 477 -4.44 -3.33 0.90
N GLN A 478 -5.60 -2.66 0.97
CA GLN A 478 -5.66 -1.21 0.75
C GLN A 478 -5.05 -0.44 1.93
N GLN A 479 -5.31 -0.87 3.17
CA GLN A 479 -4.68 -0.29 4.36
C GLN A 479 -3.16 -0.49 4.36
N ILE A 480 -2.72 -1.69 4.00
CA ILE A 480 -1.29 -2.02 3.82
C ILE A 480 -0.71 -1.17 2.69
N ILE A 481 -1.34 -1.13 1.50
CA ILE A 481 -0.91 -0.36 0.32
C ILE A 481 -0.81 1.14 0.64
N ASP A 482 -1.75 1.69 1.40
CA ASP A 482 -1.76 3.12 1.75
C ASP A 482 -0.65 3.49 2.75
N SER A 483 -0.18 2.51 3.53
CA SER A 483 0.89 2.67 4.52
C SER A 483 2.26 2.17 4.03
N LEU A 484 2.28 1.47 2.90
CA LEU A 484 3.43 0.83 2.28
C LEU A 484 4.17 1.78 1.34
N LEU A 485 5.48 1.90 1.55
CA LEU A 485 6.40 2.43 0.56
C LEU A 485 7.36 1.33 0.11
N THR A 486 7.42 1.12 -1.20
CA THR A 486 8.35 0.18 -1.82
C THR A 486 9.65 0.87 -2.23
N LEU A 487 10.77 0.32 -1.80
CA LEU A 487 12.13 0.62 -2.26
C LEU A 487 12.55 -0.41 -3.28
N GLN A 488 13.11 0.01 -4.43
CA GLN A 488 13.59 -0.93 -5.44
C GLN A 488 15.08 -0.75 -5.68
N VAL A 489 15.83 -1.84 -5.55
CA VAL A 489 17.26 -1.93 -5.87
C VAL A 489 17.45 -3.00 -6.93
N VAL A 490 18.16 -2.66 -8.00
CA VAL A 490 18.43 -3.56 -9.12
C VAL A 490 19.94 -3.83 -9.19
N ASN A 491 20.33 -5.09 -9.07
CA ASN A 491 21.73 -5.52 -9.17
C ASN A 491 22.28 -5.25 -10.59
N GLY A 492 23.44 -4.59 -10.69
CA GLY A 492 24.12 -4.36 -11.97
C GLY A 492 24.06 -2.93 -12.51
N GLY A 493 23.65 -1.95 -11.69
CA GLY A 493 23.87 -0.52 -11.95
C GLY A 493 23.30 -0.03 -13.28
N TYR A 494 22.02 0.32 -13.29
CA TYR A 494 21.35 0.72 -14.51
C TYR A 494 21.68 2.18 -14.90
N ARG A 495 22.14 2.38 -16.14
CA ARG A 495 22.63 3.67 -16.69
C ARG A 495 21.54 4.62 -17.18
N GLN A 496 20.29 4.19 -17.28
CA GLN A 496 19.18 5.08 -17.62
C GLN A 496 18.40 5.36 -16.33
N LYS A 497 17.79 6.54 -16.19
CA LYS A 497 16.94 6.89 -15.05
C LYS A 497 15.62 6.09 -15.09
N TYR A 498 15.68 4.76 -15.05
CA TYR A 498 14.51 3.92 -14.87
C TYR A 498 14.38 3.58 -13.39
N TYR A 499 14.31 4.62 -12.57
CA TYR A 499 13.33 4.58 -11.49
C TYR A 499 11.96 4.60 -12.18
N GLY A 500 11.56 3.44 -12.71
CA GLY A 500 10.38 3.30 -13.52
C GLY A 500 9.13 3.44 -12.67
N PHE A 501 8.71 4.68 -12.41
CA PHE A 501 7.29 4.97 -12.42
C PHE A 501 6.85 5.10 -13.88
N GLY A 502 6.64 3.93 -14.51
CA GLY A 502 6.12 3.78 -15.86
C GLY A 502 7.11 4.06 -17.00
N GLU A 503 7.72 3.00 -17.53
CA GLU A 503 8.06 2.91 -18.95
C GLU A 503 7.79 1.49 -19.44
N GLU A 504 6.66 1.28 -20.10
CA GLU A 504 6.62 0.43 -21.30
C GLU A 504 6.64 1.38 -22.49
N LYS A 505 7.81 1.57 -23.10
CA LYS A 505 7.82 1.92 -24.52
C LYS A 505 7.59 0.63 -25.26
N ILE A 506 6.38 0.46 -25.78
CA ILE A 506 6.13 -0.46 -26.88
C ILE A 506 6.99 0.06 -28.02
N GLU A 507 8.11 -0.62 -28.30
CA GLU A 507 8.80 -0.46 -29.57
C GLU A 507 7.81 -0.92 -30.65
N GLU A 508 7.21 0.04 -31.36
CA GLU A 508 6.56 -0.25 -32.63
C GLU A 508 7.64 -0.79 -33.55
N HIS A 509 7.60 -2.10 -33.79
CA HIS A 509 8.39 -2.75 -34.81
C HIS A 509 8.23 -1.98 -36.13
N THR A 510 9.37 -1.55 -36.63
CA THR A 510 9.59 -0.89 -37.90
C THR A 510 8.82 -1.61 -39.00
N LYS A 511 7.86 -0.92 -39.63
CA LYS A 511 7.36 -1.31 -40.95
C LYS A 511 8.52 -1.16 -41.93
N ILE A 512 9.06 -2.30 -42.34
CA ILE A 512 9.94 -2.41 -43.50
C ILE A 512 9.09 -2.06 -44.73
N SER A 513 9.49 -1.01 -45.43
CA SER A 513 9.19 -0.81 -46.85
C SER A 513 10.10 -1.65 -47.71
#